data_AF-A0AAV0T2U9-F1
#
_entry.id   AF-A0AAV0T2U9-F1
#
_cell.length_a   1.000
_cell.length_b   1.000
_cell.length_c   1.000
_cell.angle_alpha   90.00
_cell.angle_beta   90.00
_cell.angle_gamma   90.00
#
_symmetry.space_group_name_H-M   'P 1'
#
loop_
_entity.id
_entity.type
_entity.pdbx_description
1 polymer ?
#
loop_
_entity_poly.entity_id
_entity_poly.type
_entity_poly.pdbx_seq_one_letter_code
_entity_poly.pdbx_strand_id
1 'polypeptide(L)'
;MWDFIRAALQNLETYEAVLETSELPCLLLTTLEELLEAPETNATQLQEVADILLQMIEFPTDRKLPQKTITTLHSTREWAIQTLLNVQVAQADGKKEGLLQELMTSKSLQQMQSKLFVSAPCRDADVEMELHQLLLVAVEHEDESATLSEILEICAAKLPNDTQFLQFAETALSGKSETLTLGSVFLQRLFDRQTRQSHANGQMIEDKVRHGQRLFDELTLGSRIAVWANHLPSWRSQLQTWMLASHRAPFEPISSVLPDDWWPKDGWRAGTNSVVAACYRYSHLYVTFIEWCRCHVDLLSSCRSMELVNVLSRSIRQENAACLFNRQLLSHVPMVDYAQGSWPCDQRERTFLTLGTSLERLQKTRSASDVVWQYEWIGVLERSHLLHEALELTFHGDTDRDMDDKINKGQSAARSSVQFFSWFYSFLYSESADKIASLLMTTSSELKELDIRSGARWLRRSRADFSILPIVRLRLVWFWLLKSIDAELQMPVSAIGEGAISVATTDVLESVEYIFRRFTPPRIKRPFQVEFVTQLLVELEWRATKTKTKDKFLNAIEPVWAWLTKIVRLMQLEEQTAHQKDSRSNYGSRRNAANDVEHLARRMEQLAP
;
A
#
# COMPACT_ATOMS: atom_id res chain seq x y z
N MET A 1 -9.09 -69.13 -9.87
CA MET A 1 -9.08 -68.15 -8.77
C MET A 1 -9.46 -66.77 -9.27
N TRP A 2 -8.72 -66.20 -10.24
CA TRP A 2 -9.06 -64.92 -10.86
C TRP A 2 -10.45 -64.86 -11.51
N ASP A 3 -10.90 -65.94 -12.15
CA ASP A 3 -12.26 -66.02 -12.71
C ASP A 3 -13.36 -66.02 -11.64
N PHE A 4 -13.08 -66.52 -10.44
CA PHE A 4 -14.00 -66.47 -9.31
C PHE A 4 -14.14 -65.04 -8.76
N ILE A 5 -13.03 -64.31 -8.66
CA ILE A 5 -13.02 -62.90 -8.22
C ILE A 5 -13.75 -62.02 -9.25
N ARG A 6 -13.48 -62.26 -10.54
CA ARG A 6 -14.17 -61.57 -11.65
C ARG A 6 -15.67 -61.85 -11.67
N ALA A 7 -16.09 -63.08 -11.35
CA ALA A 7 -17.50 -63.44 -11.22
C ALA A 7 -18.14 -62.82 -9.97
N ALA A 8 -17.41 -62.74 -8.84
CA ALA A 8 -17.88 -62.08 -7.63
C ALA A 8 -18.10 -60.58 -7.85
N LEU A 9 -17.25 -59.92 -8.65
CA LEU A 9 -17.38 -58.52 -9.05
C LEU A 9 -18.58 -58.22 -9.97
N GLN A 10 -19.38 -59.23 -10.34
CA GLN A 10 -20.64 -59.06 -11.07
C GLN A 10 -21.87 -59.10 -10.17
N ASN A 11 -21.74 -59.46 -8.88
CA ASN A 11 -22.84 -59.57 -7.93
C ASN A 11 -22.48 -58.98 -6.56
N LEU A 12 -23.26 -57.99 -6.11
CA LEU A 12 -23.04 -57.27 -4.85
C LEU A 12 -22.97 -58.18 -3.61
N GLU A 13 -23.89 -59.14 -3.49
CA GLU A 13 -23.95 -60.02 -2.31
C GLU A 13 -22.72 -60.94 -2.23
N THR A 14 -22.23 -61.38 -3.40
CA THR A 14 -21.05 -62.23 -3.50
C THR A 14 -19.76 -61.42 -3.30
N TYR A 15 -19.74 -60.17 -3.77
CA TYR A 15 -18.62 -59.27 -3.57
C TYR A 15 -18.47 -58.84 -2.10
N GLU A 16 -19.57 -58.49 -1.43
CA GLU A 16 -19.57 -58.13 -0.01
C GLU A 16 -19.09 -59.29 0.87
N ALA A 17 -19.59 -60.51 0.63
CA ALA A 17 -19.17 -61.71 1.37
C ALA A 17 -17.67 -62.01 1.23
N VAL A 18 -17.07 -61.70 0.07
CA VAL A 18 -15.64 -61.89 -0.19
C VAL A 18 -14.77 -60.77 0.40
N LEU A 19 -15.34 -59.58 0.59
CA LEU A 19 -14.64 -58.46 1.23
C LEU A 19 -14.70 -58.54 2.76
N GLU A 20 -15.77 -59.07 3.34
CA GLU A 20 -15.90 -59.24 4.79
C GLU A 20 -14.90 -60.24 5.38
N THR A 21 -14.39 -61.19 4.58
CA THR A 21 -13.42 -62.18 5.05
C THR A 21 -11.99 -61.67 5.11
N SER A 22 -11.68 -60.45 4.62
CA SER A 22 -10.33 -59.85 4.49
C SER A 22 -9.26 -60.69 3.77
N GLU A 23 -9.60 -61.92 3.35
CA GLU A 23 -8.74 -62.85 2.63
C GLU A 23 -8.44 -62.37 1.20
N LEU A 24 -9.38 -61.69 0.53
CA LEU A 24 -9.17 -61.22 -0.84
C LEU A 24 -8.13 -60.09 -0.95
N PRO A 25 -8.21 -58.99 -0.16
CA PRO A 25 -7.17 -57.96 -0.18
C PRO A 25 -5.78 -58.49 0.19
N CYS A 26 -5.71 -59.37 1.20
CA CYS A 26 -4.45 -59.98 1.61
C CYS A 26 -3.86 -60.87 0.51
N LEU A 27 -4.69 -61.71 -0.14
CA LEU A 27 -4.25 -62.60 -1.21
C LEU A 27 -3.81 -61.82 -2.46
N LEU A 28 -4.49 -60.72 -2.80
CA LEU A 28 -4.08 -59.81 -3.86
C LEU A 28 -2.72 -59.15 -3.57
N LEU A 29 -2.51 -58.67 -2.33
CA LEU A 29 -1.23 -58.09 -1.91
C LEU A 29 -0.09 -59.09 -1.94
N THR A 30 -0.26 -60.28 -1.35
CA THR A 30 0.80 -61.31 -1.36
C THR A 30 1.13 -61.76 -2.77
N THR A 31 0.11 -61.92 -3.63
CA THR A 31 0.34 -62.28 -5.03
C THR A 31 1.03 -61.15 -5.80
N LEU A 32 0.71 -59.88 -5.51
CA LEU A 32 1.42 -58.74 -6.09
C LEU A 32 2.88 -58.68 -5.65
N GLU A 33 3.16 -58.90 -4.37
CA GLU A 33 4.52 -58.94 -3.83
C GLU A 33 5.35 -60.04 -4.52
N GLU A 34 4.80 -61.26 -4.66
CA GLU A 34 5.45 -62.38 -5.36
C GLU A 34 5.66 -62.10 -6.86
N LEU A 35 4.67 -61.50 -7.55
CA LEU A 35 4.77 -61.22 -8.98
C LEU A 35 5.74 -60.09 -9.29
N LEU A 36 5.91 -59.14 -8.36
CA LEU A 36 6.83 -58.00 -8.47
C LEU A 36 8.30 -58.39 -8.25
N GLU A 37 8.62 -59.58 -7.72
CA GLU A 37 10.00 -60.07 -7.63
C GLU A 37 10.63 -60.33 -9.01
N ALA A 38 9.82 -60.65 -10.03
CA ALA A 38 10.27 -60.92 -11.40
C ALA A 38 9.26 -60.39 -12.46
N PRO A 39 9.19 -59.06 -12.65
CA PRO A 39 8.11 -58.41 -13.41
C PRO A 39 8.13 -58.72 -14.91
N GLU A 40 9.31 -58.93 -15.51
CA GLU A 40 9.45 -59.22 -16.95
C GLU A 40 8.86 -60.58 -17.34
N THR A 41 9.00 -61.60 -16.49
CA THR A 41 8.46 -62.95 -16.71
C THR A 41 6.98 -63.08 -16.36
N ASN A 42 6.49 -62.18 -15.50
CA ASN A 42 5.14 -62.23 -14.92
C ASN A 42 4.20 -61.17 -15.52
N ALA A 43 4.60 -60.49 -16.60
CA ALA A 43 3.89 -59.35 -17.18
C ALA A 43 2.39 -59.60 -17.45
N THR A 44 2.04 -60.80 -17.95
CA THR A 44 0.64 -61.18 -18.21
C THR A 44 -0.17 -61.35 -16.92
N GLN A 45 0.44 -61.89 -15.87
CA GLN A 45 -0.21 -62.10 -14.58
C GLN A 45 -0.36 -60.79 -13.80
N LEU A 46 0.64 -59.88 -13.91
CA LEU A 46 0.54 -58.52 -13.39
C LEU A 46 -0.57 -57.73 -14.08
N GLN A 47 -0.74 -57.90 -15.40
CA GLN A 47 -1.84 -57.29 -16.13
C GLN A 47 -3.21 -57.85 -15.67
N GLU A 48 -3.31 -59.16 -15.44
CA GLU A 48 -4.55 -59.77 -14.93
C GLU A 48 -4.94 -59.26 -13.53
N VAL A 49 -3.96 -59.06 -12.65
CA VAL A 49 -4.21 -58.47 -11.31
C VAL A 49 -4.60 -57.00 -11.43
N ALA A 50 -3.94 -56.25 -12.31
CA ALA A 50 -4.29 -54.85 -12.57
C ALA A 50 -5.73 -54.72 -13.11
N ASP A 51 -6.14 -55.59 -14.02
CA ASP A 51 -7.50 -55.61 -14.56
C ASP A 51 -8.55 -55.93 -13.48
N ILE A 52 -8.21 -56.76 -12.49
CA ILE A 52 -9.10 -57.05 -11.35
C ILE A 52 -9.22 -55.85 -10.41
N LEU A 53 -8.12 -55.19 -10.08
CA LEU A 53 -8.14 -53.98 -9.26
C LEU A 53 -8.93 -52.85 -9.94
N LEU A 54 -8.83 -52.73 -11.26
CA LEU A 54 -9.66 -51.81 -12.05
C LEU A 54 -11.14 -52.14 -11.98
N GLN A 55 -11.52 -53.42 -12.06
CA GLN A 55 -12.91 -53.84 -11.90
C GLN A 55 -13.45 -53.61 -10.48
N MET A 56 -12.61 -53.73 -9.45
CA MET A 56 -12.96 -53.34 -8.07
C MET A 56 -13.21 -51.83 -7.94
N ILE A 57 -12.45 -51.00 -8.67
CA ILE A 57 -12.64 -49.54 -8.70
C ILE A 57 -13.94 -49.16 -9.44
N GLU A 58 -14.29 -49.90 -10.49
CA GLU A 58 -15.49 -49.67 -11.31
C GLU A 58 -16.79 -50.20 -10.69
N PHE A 59 -16.71 -50.98 -9.60
CA PHE A 59 -17.89 -51.60 -9.00
C PHE A 59 -18.91 -50.53 -8.54
N PRO A 60 -20.16 -50.55 -9.05
CA PRO A 60 -21.12 -49.48 -8.81
C PRO A 60 -21.60 -49.45 -7.35
N THR A 61 -21.51 -48.29 -6.71
CA THR A 61 -21.99 -48.08 -5.33
C THR A 61 -23.33 -47.32 -5.36
N ASP A 62 -24.46 -48.04 -5.22
CA ASP A 62 -25.78 -47.40 -5.15
C ASP A 62 -26.01 -46.76 -3.77
N ARG A 63 -26.53 -45.53 -3.75
CA ARG A 63 -26.88 -44.78 -2.52
C ARG A 63 -28.03 -45.41 -1.73
N LYS A 64 -28.73 -46.39 -2.29
CA LYS A 64 -29.81 -47.15 -1.62
C LYS A 64 -29.29 -48.29 -0.73
N LEU A 65 -27.99 -48.54 -0.71
CA LEU A 65 -27.38 -49.61 0.08
C LEU A 65 -27.22 -49.23 1.57
N PRO A 66 -27.11 -50.21 2.49
CA PRO A 66 -26.82 -49.95 3.88
C PRO A 66 -25.48 -49.20 4.06
N GLN A 67 -25.44 -48.23 4.98
CA GLN A 67 -24.26 -47.38 5.21
C GLN A 67 -22.97 -48.19 5.49
N LYS A 68 -23.10 -49.33 6.18
CA LYS A 68 -21.97 -50.23 6.49
C LYS A 68 -21.36 -50.83 5.21
N THR A 69 -22.20 -51.31 4.30
CA THR A 69 -21.80 -51.84 2.99
C THR A 69 -21.16 -50.76 2.13
N ILE A 70 -21.72 -49.55 2.15
CA ILE A 70 -21.17 -48.38 1.45
C ILE A 70 -19.76 -48.04 1.96
N THR A 71 -19.55 -48.03 3.28
CA THR A 71 -18.22 -47.76 3.85
C THR A 71 -17.19 -48.82 3.50
N THR A 72 -17.57 -50.10 3.51
CA THR A 72 -16.67 -51.21 3.12
C THR A 72 -16.26 -51.07 1.66
N LEU A 73 -17.22 -50.91 0.74
CA LEU A 73 -16.96 -50.76 -0.70
C LEU A 73 -16.07 -49.55 -1.01
N HIS A 74 -16.29 -48.41 -0.34
CA HIS A 74 -15.43 -47.24 -0.50
C HIS A 74 -14.01 -47.46 0.01
N SER A 75 -13.86 -48.10 1.18
CA SER A 75 -12.53 -48.40 1.73
C SER A 75 -11.74 -49.37 0.84
N THR A 76 -12.42 -50.36 0.26
CA THR A 76 -11.85 -51.30 -0.70
C THR A 76 -11.46 -50.63 -2.00
N ARG A 77 -12.27 -49.69 -2.51
CA ARG A 77 -11.96 -48.89 -3.70
C ARG A 77 -10.71 -48.04 -3.48
N GLU A 78 -10.62 -47.34 -2.36
CA GLU A 78 -9.46 -46.51 -2.01
C GLU A 78 -8.17 -47.35 -1.91
N TRP A 79 -8.28 -48.50 -1.25
CA TRP A 79 -7.18 -49.46 -1.15
C TRP A 79 -6.73 -50.00 -2.51
N ALA A 80 -7.66 -50.31 -3.41
CA ALA A 80 -7.34 -50.80 -4.75
C ALA A 80 -6.63 -49.73 -5.60
N ILE A 81 -7.04 -48.47 -5.47
CA ILE A 81 -6.37 -47.31 -6.11
C ILE A 81 -4.95 -47.17 -5.58
N GLN A 82 -4.77 -47.15 -4.26
CA GLN A 82 -3.45 -46.99 -3.65
C GLN A 82 -2.51 -48.16 -4.00
N THR A 83 -3.04 -49.38 -4.04
CA THR A 83 -2.27 -50.58 -4.39
C THR A 83 -1.81 -50.54 -5.85
N LEU A 84 -2.67 -50.11 -6.79
CA LEU A 84 -2.28 -49.91 -8.19
C LEU A 84 -1.20 -48.82 -8.37
N LEU A 85 -1.29 -47.73 -7.61
CA LEU A 85 -0.27 -46.67 -7.64
C LEU A 85 1.07 -47.15 -7.08
N ASN A 86 1.06 -47.92 -6.00
CA ASN A 86 2.28 -48.47 -5.39
C ASN A 86 3.00 -49.47 -6.31
N VAL A 87 2.25 -50.26 -7.09
CA VAL A 87 2.81 -51.15 -8.12
C VAL A 87 3.57 -50.38 -9.20
N GLN A 88 3.13 -49.16 -9.55
CA GLN A 88 3.83 -48.29 -10.52
C GLN A 88 5.15 -47.74 -9.96
N VAL A 89 5.16 -47.38 -8.67
CA VAL A 89 6.37 -46.87 -8.00
C VAL A 89 7.42 -47.97 -7.84
N ALA A 90 7.01 -49.19 -7.47
CA ALA A 90 7.92 -50.34 -7.34
C ALA A 90 8.57 -50.77 -8.68
N GLN A 91 7.88 -50.56 -9.81
CA GLN A 91 8.43 -50.83 -11.14
C GLN A 91 9.38 -49.71 -11.65
N ALA A 92 9.27 -48.49 -11.11
CA ALA A 92 10.13 -47.36 -11.48
C ALA A 92 11.54 -47.43 -10.86
N ASP A 93 11.68 -48.07 -9.69
CA ASP A 93 12.99 -48.25 -9.01
C ASP A 93 13.87 -49.34 -9.64
N GLY A 94 13.29 -50.22 -10.48
CA GLY A 94 14.02 -51.17 -11.31
C GLY A 94 14.50 -50.51 -12.59
N LYS A 95 15.75 -50.00 -12.61
CA LYS A 95 16.40 -49.37 -13.79
C LYS A 95 16.11 -50.11 -15.11
N LYS A 96 15.13 -49.65 -15.88
CA LYS A 96 14.98 -49.78 -17.35
C LYS A 96 13.71 -49.02 -17.79
N GLU A 97 13.92 -47.86 -18.40
CA GLU A 97 12.91 -46.89 -18.87
C GLU A 97 11.91 -47.42 -19.93
N GLY A 98 11.98 -48.69 -20.34
CA GLY A 98 11.13 -49.23 -21.42
C GLY A 98 9.73 -49.67 -21.00
N LEU A 99 9.54 -50.17 -19.77
CA LEU A 99 8.26 -50.74 -19.32
C LEU A 99 7.27 -49.69 -18.78
N LEU A 100 7.77 -48.59 -18.20
CA LEU A 100 6.94 -47.45 -17.79
C LEU A 100 6.23 -46.81 -18.99
N GLN A 101 6.85 -46.81 -20.18
CA GLN A 101 6.23 -46.26 -21.38
C GLN A 101 5.04 -47.11 -21.85
N GLU A 102 5.15 -48.45 -21.83
CA GLU A 102 4.06 -49.35 -22.24
C GLU A 102 2.87 -49.29 -21.26
N LEU A 103 3.12 -49.21 -19.94
CA LEU A 103 2.06 -49.07 -18.94
C LEU A 103 1.44 -47.67 -18.88
N MET A 104 2.21 -46.60 -19.13
CA MET A 104 1.67 -45.23 -19.29
C MET A 104 0.79 -45.10 -20.56
N THR A 105 1.05 -45.91 -21.59
CA THR A 105 0.19 -46.01 -22.77
C THR A 105 -0.93 -47.06 -22.65
N SER A 106 -1.00 -47.77 -21.53
CA SER A 106 -2.06 -48.75 -21.29
C SER A 106 -3.42 -48.07 -21.34
N LYS A 107 -4.25 -48.51 -22.30
CA LYS A 107 -5.66 -48.10 -22.42
C LYS A 107 -6.39 -48.20 -21.09
N SER A 108 -6.00 -49.14 -20.24
CA SER A 108 -6.61 -49.40 -18.93
C SER A 108 -6.32 -48.28 -17.92
N LEU A 109 -5.14 -47.66 -17.96
CA LEU A 109 -4.75 -46.55 -17.08
C LEU A 109 -5.33 -45.21 -17.56
N GLN A 110 -5.35 -44.98 -18.87
CA GLN A 110 -6.12 -43.88 -19.45
C GLN A 110 -7.63 -44.04 -19.21
N GLN A 111 -8.15 -45.27 -19.23
CA GLN A 111 -9.52 -45.56 -18.84
C GLN A 111 -9.75 -45.31 -17.35
N MET A 112 -8.81 -45.69 -16.47
CA MET A 112 -8.86 -45.40 -15.03
C MET A 112 -8.93 -43.89 -14.77
N GLN A 113 -8.04 -43.10 -15.38
CA GLN A 113 -8.06 -41.63 -15.30
C GLN A 113 -9.33 -41.03 -15.92
N SER A 114 -9.86 -41.59 -17.01
CA SER A 114 -11.12 -41.07 -17.56
C SER A 114 -12.34 -41.47 -16.72
N LYS A 115 -12.33 -42.61 -16.02
CA LYS A 115 -13.48 -43.19 -15.33
C LYS A 115 -13.55 -42.85 -13.83
N LEU A 116 -12.41 -42.65 -13.17
CA LEU A 116 -12.34 -42.11 -11.80
C LEU A 116 -13.00 -40.73 -11.72
N PHE A 117 -12.96 -39.97 -12.81
CA PHE A 117 -13.52 -38.61 -12.92
C PHE A 117 -14.98 -38.59 -13.44
N VAL A 118 -15.52 -39.71 -13.96
CA VAL A 118 -16.87 -39.76 -14.55
C VAL A 118 -17.90 -40.47 -13.67
N SER A 119 -17.48 -41.31 -12.71
CA SER A 119 -18.40 -42.22 -12.00
C SER A 119 -18.56 -42.01 -10.49
N ALA A 120 -17.86 -41.06 -9.87
CA ALA A 120 -18.06 -40.71 -8.46
C ALA A 120 -18.88 -39.42 -8.32
N PRO A 121 -19.85 -39.32 -7.39
CA PRO A 121 -20.28 -38.00 -6.94
C PRO A 121 -19.07 -37.33 -6.30
N CYS A 122 -18.48 -36.33 -6.99
CA CYS A 122 -17.36 -35.53 -6.51
C CYS A 122 -17.57 -35.18 -5.03
N ARG A 123 -16.69 -35.68 -4.15
CA ARG A 123 -16.58 -35.11 -2.81
C ARG A 123 -15.91 -33.75 -2.95
N ASP A 124 -16.23 -32.81 -2.07
CA ASP A 124 -15.60 -31.49 -2.07
C ASP A 124 -14.06 -31.60 -2.01
N ALA A 125 -13.53 -32.60 -1.31
CA ALA A 125 -12.10 -32.91 -1.25
C ALA A 125 -11.46 -33.30 -2.59
N ASP A 126 -12.20 -33.99 -3.48
CA ASP A 126 -11.69 -34.40 -4.80
C ASP A 126 -11.59 -33.18 -5.73
N VAL A 127 -12.59 -32.31 -5.67
CA VAL A 127 -12.61 -31.02 -6.37
C VAL A 127 -11.51 -30.10 -5.83
N GLU A 128 -11.29 -30.07 -4.51
CA GLU A 128 -10.21 -29.31 -3.89
C GLU A 128 -8.82 -29.78 -4.35
N MET A 129 -8.59 -31.10 -4.43
CA MET A 129 -7.33 -31.67 -4.90
C MET A 129 -7.09 -31.39 -6.39
N GLU A 130 -8.12 -31.54 -7.23
CA GLU A 130 -8.05 -31.25 -8.66
C GLU A 130 -7.75 -29.76 -8.91
N LEU A 131 -8.42 -28.86 -8.17
CA LEU A 131 -8.15 -27.43 -8.25
C LEU A 131 -6.73 -27.07 -7.79
N HIS A 132 -6.23 -27.66 -6.70
CA HIS A 132 -4.84 -27.45 -6.26
C HIS A 132 -3.83 -27.95 -7.28
N GLN A 133 -4.07 -29.10 -7.91
CA GLN A 133 -3.16 -29.64 -8.91
C GLN A 133 -3.16 -28.82 -10.20
N LEU A 134 -4.34 -28.37 -10.66
CA LEU A 134 -4.47 -27.45 -11.79
C LEU A 134 -3.78 -26.11 -11.53
N LEU A 135 -3.87 -25.58 -10.30
CA LEU A 135 -3.15 -24.37 -9.90
C LEU A 135 -1.64 -24.55 -9.94
N LEU A 136 -1.12 -25.64 -9.38
CA LEU A 136 0.33 -25.89 -9.39
C LEU A 136 0.87 -25.94 -10.82
N VAL A 137 0.16 -26.62 -11.73
CA VAL A 137 0.51 -26.65 -13.16
C VAL A 137 0.43 -25.26 -13.79
N ALA A 138 -0.67 -24.54 -13.58
CA ALA A 138 -0.91 -23.23 -14.19
C ALA A 138 -0.02 -22.10 -13.63
N VAL A 139 0.42 -22.18 -12.37
CA VAL A 139 1.32 -21.19 -11.74
C VAL A 139 2.77 -21.40 -12.19
N GLU A 140 3.16 -22.62 -12.53
CA GLU A 140 4.52 -22.94 -13.00
C GLU A 140 4.81 -22.48 -14.45
N HIS A 141 3.77 -22.32 -15.29
CA HIS A 141 3.92 -22.06 -16.73
C HIS A 141 3.46 -20.64 -17.10
N GLU A 142 4.38 -19.80 -17.60
CA GLU A 142 4.12 -18.37 -17.91
C GLU A 142 3.07 -18.13 -19.01
N ASP A 143 2.86 -19.11 -19.90
CA ASP A 143 1.99 -18.98 -21.08
C ASP A 143 0.48 -19.21 -20.80
N GLU A 144 0.09 -19.56 -19.58
CA GLU A 144 -1.28 -20.00 -19.24
C GLU A 144 -2.12 -18.99 -18.44
N SER A 145 -1.91 -17.68 -18.66
CA SER A 145 -2.69 -16.63 -17.97
C SER A 145 -4.22 -16.76 -18.12
N ALA A 146 -4.70 -17.22 -19.27
CA ALA A 146 -6.11 -17.49 -19.52
C ALA A 146 -6.62 -18.68 -18.68
N THR A 147 -5.85 -19.77 -18.62
CA THR A 147 -6.14 -20.94 -17.80
C THR A 147 -6.18 -20.57 -16.32
N LEU A 148 -5.19 -19.82 -15.84
CA LEU A 148 -5.15 -19.37 -14.44
C LEU A 148 -6.35 -18.47 -14.08
N SER A 149 -6.78 -17.62 -15.02
CA SER A 149 -7.97 -16.77 -14.85
C SER A 149 -9.26 -17.60 -14.76
N GLU A 150 -9.40 -18.62 -15.59
CA GLU A 150 -10.55 -19.55 -15.56
C GLU A 150 -10.56 -20.36 -14.25
N ILE A 151 -9.41 -20.88 -13.83
CA ILE A 151 -9.30 -21.64 -12.57
C ILE A 151 -9.65 -20.74 -11.38
N LEU A 152 -9.20 -19.48 -11.34
CA LEU A 152 -9.57 -18.52 -10.29
C LEU A 152 -11.09 -18.32 -10.19
N GLU A 153 -11.78 -18.22 -11.33
CA GLU A 153 -13.24 -18.06 -11.37
C GLU A 153 -13.97 -19.35 -10.93
N ILE A 154 -13.47 -20.52 -11.36
CA ILE A 154 -14.01 -21.83 -10.92
C ILE A 154 -13.83 -22.00 -9.41
N CYS A 155 -12.65 -21.69 -8.87
CA CYS A 155 -12.37 -21.73 -7.43
C CYS A 155 -13.30 -20.80 -6.65
N ALA A 156 -13.51 -19.58 -7.14
CA ALA A 156 -14.43 -18.64 -6.52
C ALA A 156 -15.88 -19.16 -6.49
N ALA A 157 -16.31 -19.90 -7.52
CA ALA A 157 -17.66 -20.44 -7.62
C ALA A 157 -17.86 -21.76 -6.88
N LYS A 158 -16.82 -22.60 -6.79
CA LYS A 158 -16.93 -24.00 -6.35
C LYS A 158 -16.43 -24.25 -4.92
N LEU A 159 -15.43 -23.51 -4.45
CA LEU A 159 -14.88 -23.74 -3.12
C LEU A 159 -15.86 -23.25 -2.05
N PRO A 160 -16.36 -24.10 -1.13
CA PRO A 160 -17.31 -23.66 -0.11
C PRO A 160 -16.65 -22.85 1.01
N ASN A 161 -15.34 -23.04 1.23
CA ASN A 161 -14.59 -22.45 2.33
C ASN A 161 -13.77 -21.23 1.89
N ASP A 162 -13.94 -20.09 2.58
CA ASP A 162 -13.22 -18.87 2.27
C ASP A 162 -11.73 -18.92 2.63
N THR A 163 -11.33 -19.72 3.62
CA THR A 163 -9.91 -19.88 3.98
C THR A 163 -9.15 -20.60 2.86
N GLN A 164 -9.75 -21.65 2.29
CA GLN A 164 -9.17 -22.38 1.16
C GLN A 164 -9.16 -21.50 -0.10
N PHE A 165 -10.26 -20.78 -0.36
CA PHE A 165 -10.31 -19.81 -1.46
C PHE A 165 -9.22 -18.74 -1.33
N LEU A 166 -8.97 -18.21 -0.13
CA LEU A 166 -7.91 -17.23 0.11
C LEU A 166 -6.51 -17.82 -0.12
N GLN A 167 -6.23 -19.03 0.36
CA GLN A 167 -4.95 -19.72 0.10
C GLN A 167 -4.72 -19.92 -1.40
N PHE A 168 -5.78 -20.28 -2.12
CA PHE A 168 -5.75 -20.43 -3.57
C PHE A 168 -5.48 -19.11 -4.28
N ALA A 169 -6.24 -18.06 -3.92
CA ALA A 169 -6.10 -16.74 -4.48
C ALA A 169 -4.69 -16.16 -4.24
N GLU A 170 -4.13 -16.34 -3.03
CA GLU A 170 -2.77 -15.94 -2.71
C GLU A 170 -1.74 -16.61 -3.62
N THR A 171 -1.85 -17.93 -3.79
CA THR A 171 -0.89 -18.69 -4.59
C THR A 171 -0.95 -18.29 -6.06
N ALA A 172 -2.15 -18.08 -6.61
CA ALA A 172 -2.33 -17.61 -7.98
C ALA A 172 -1.82 -16.17 -8.19
N LEU A 173 -2.16 -15.25 -7.29
CA LEU A 173 -1.82 -13.83 -7.40
C LEU A 173 -0.34 -13.53 -7.11
N SER A 174 0.32 -14.36 -6.30
CA SER A 174 1.77 -14.28 -6.04
C SER A 174 2.62 -14.93 -7.12
N GLY A 175 1.99 -15.58 -8.11
CA GLY A 175 2.66 -16.24 -9.23
C GLY A 175 3.41 -15.30 -10.19
N LYS A 176 4.02 -15.93 -11.20
CA LYS A 176 4.81 -15.24 -12.24
C LYS A 176 3.97 -14.62 -13.37
N SER A 177 2.68 -14.92 -13.43
CA SER A 177 1.77 -14.29 -14.40
C SER A 177 1.47 -12.84 -13.99
N GLU A 178 1.63 -11.90 -14.92
CA GLU A 178 1.39 -10.46 -14.67
C GLU A 178 0.00 -10.01 -15.10
N THR A 179 -0.52 -10.60 -16.18
CA THR A 179 -1.80 -10.23 -16.77
C THR A 179 -2.82 -11.32 -16.51
N LEU A 180 -3.81 -11.02 -15.68
CA LEU A 180 -4.91 -11.90 -15.32
C LEU A 180 -6.24 -11.24 -15.64
N THR A 181 -7.20 -12.03 -16.11
CA THR A 181 -8.59 -11.57 -16.26
C THR A 181 -9.37 -12.00 -15.02
N LEU A 182 -9.56 -11.08 -14.08
CA LEU A 182 -10.30 -11.38 -12.86
C LEU A 182 -11.80 -11.43 -13.16
N GLY A 183 -12.38 -12.62 -13.03
CA GLY A 183 -13.79 -12.86 -13.29
C GLY A 183 -14.73 -12.24 -12.25
N SER A 184 -16.01 -12.16 -12.61
CA SER A 184 -17.02 -11.46 -11.80
C SER A 184 -17.32 -12.15 -10.47
N VAL A 185 -17.33 -13.49 -10.45
CA VAL A 185 -17.60 -14.27 -9.23
C VAL A 185 -16.41 -14.15 -8.29
N PHE A 186 -15.19 -14.21 -8.81
CA PHE A 186 -13.96 -13.98 -8.04
C PHE A 186 -13.95 -12.59 -7.38
N LEU A 187 -14.18 -11.53 -8.16
CA LEU A 187 -14.21 -10.16 -7.64
C LEU A 187 -15.35 -9.95 -6.64
N GLN A 188 -16.54 -10.47 -6.93
CA GLN A 188 -17.68 -10.37 -6.02
C GLN A 188 -17.36 -11.04 -4.68
N ARG A 189 -16.84 -12.27 -4.71
CA ARG A 189 -16.49 -13.00 -3.49
C ARG A 189 -15.40 -12.29 -2.68
N LEU A 190 -14.40 -11.68 -3.34
CA LEU A 190 -13.35 -10.92 -2.67
C LEU A 190 -13.85 -9.65 -1.98
N PHE A 191 -14.77 -8.92 -2.61
CA PHE A 191 -15.20 -7.59 -2.14
C PHE A 191 -16.52 -7.60 -1.37
N ASP A 192 -17.31 -8.67 -1.43
CA ASP A 192 -18.54 -8.82 -0.66
C ASP A 192 -18.22 -8.86 0.84
N ARG A 193 -18.98 -8.06 1.60
CA ARG A 193 -18.84 -8.01 3.05
C ARG A 193 -19.55 -9.19 3.66
N GLN A 194 -18.79 -10.18 4.10
CA GLN A 194 -19.33 -11.30 4.84
C GLN A 194 -19.32 -11.04 6.35
N THR A 195 -20.40 -11.42 7.03
CA THR A 195 -20.42 -11.56 8.49
C THR A 195 -19.82 -12.93 8.85
N ARG A 196 -18.50 -13.00 9.09
CA ARG A 196 -17.88 -14.22 9.62
C ARG A 196 -18.47 -14.54 10.99
N GLN A 197 -19.05 -15.73 11.13
CA GLN A 197 -19.22 -16.37 12.44
C GLN A 197 -17.86 -16.95 12.82
N SER A 198 -17.04 -16.17 13.54
CA SER A 198 -15.79 -16.67 14.09
C SER A 198 -16.10 -17.77 15.13
N HIS A 199 -15.93 -19.02 14.72
CA HIS A 199 -15.80 -20.15 15.63
C HIS A 199 -14.31 -20.40 15.89
N ALA A 200 -13.75 -19.77 16.92
CA ALA A 200 -12.60 -20.32 17.64
C ALA A 200 -12.40 -19.61 18.98
N ASN A 201 -12.49 -20.42 20.04
CA ASN A 201 -11.80 -20.37 21.32
C ASN A 201 -11.15 -19.06 21.79
N GLY A 202 -11.55 -18.69 23.00
CA GLY A 202 -11.10 -17.50 23.73
C GLY A 202 -9.59 -17.26 23.68
N GLN A 203 -9.24 -16.09 23.14
CA GLN A 203 -8.31 -15.18 23.80
C GLN A 203 -8.70 -13.76 23.42
N MET A 204 -8.97 -12.95 24.44
CA MET A 204 -9.30 -11.54 24.32
C MET A 204 -8.11 -10.79 23.70
N ILE A 205 -8.30 -10.22 22.53
CA ILE A 205 -7.69 -8.95 22.17
C ILE A 205 -8.84 -8.02 21.79
N GLU A 206 -8.93 -6.95 22.56
CA GLU A 206 -10.05 -6.01 22.64
C GLU A 206 -10.35 -5.28 21.32
N ASP A 207 -11.65 -5.16 21.03
CA ASP A 207 -12.33 -3.96 20.52
C ASP A 207 -11.71 -3.17 19.36
N LYS A 208 -11.34 -3.85 18.27
CA LYS A 208 -11.41 -3.23 16.92
C LYS A 208 -12.60 -3.78 16.15
N VAL A 209 -13.77 -3.19 16.46
CA VAL A 209 -14.90 -2.95 15.56
C VAL A 209 -15.32 -4.16 14.69
N ARG A 210 -16.39 -4.84 15.10
CA ARG A 210 -17.21 -5.76 14.28
C ARG A 210 -17.71 -5.07 13.00
N HIS A 211 -16.88 -4.96 11.98
CA HIS A 211 -17.28 -4.63 10.61
C HIS A 211 -16.92 -5.84 9.76
N GLY A 212 -17.86 -6.33 8.95
CA GLY A 212 -17.61 -7.46 8.04
C GLY A 212 -16.36 -7.19 7.22
N GLN A 213 -15.30 -7.93 7.51
CA GLN A 213 -14.03 -7.84 6.79
C GLN A 213 -14.23 -8.49 5.42
N ARG A 214 -13.76 -7.81 4.38
CA ARG A 214 -13.77 -8.37 3.03
C ARG A 214 -12.60 -9.35 2.93
N LEU A 215 -12.76 -10.43 2.17
CA LEU A 215 -11.67 -11.37 1.92
C LEU A 215 -10.47 -10.67 1.27
N PHE A 216 -10.71 -9.64 0.46
CA PHE A 216 -9.67 -8.78 -0.09
C PHE A 216 -8.73 -8.19 0.97
N ASP A 217 -9.25 -7.82 2.15
CA ASP A 217 -8.46 -7.18 3.20
C ASP A 217 -7.54 -8.20 3.94
N GLU A 218 -7.77 -9.51 3.76
CA GLU A 218 -6.95 -10.60 4.31
C GLU A 218 -5.80 -11.03 3.39
N LEU A 219 -5.80 -10.55 2.15
CA LEU A 219 -4.74 -10.84 1.19
C LEU A 219 -3.43 -10.13 1.59
N THR A 220 -2.30 -10.77 1.29
CA THR A 220 -0.97 -10.18 1.34
C THR A 220 -0.93 -8.92 0.49
N LEU A 221 -0.06 -7.97 0.85
CA LEU A 221 0.02 -6.71 0.13
C LEU A 221 0.43 -6.90 -1.34
N GLY A 222 1.28 -7.88 -1.64
CA GLY A 222 1.65 -8.25 -3.00
C GLY A 222 0.45 -8.74 -3.83
N SER A 223 -0.36 -9.64 -3.27
CA SER A 223 -1.58 -10.14 -3.93
C SER A 223 -2.63 -9.05 -4.12
N ARG A 224 -2.78 -8.12 -3.16
CA ARG A 224 -3.63 -6.92 -3.32
C ARG A 224 -3.17 -6.03 -4.47
N ILE A 225 -1.85 -5.84 -4.62
CA ILE A 225 -1.27 -5.07 -5.74
C ILE A 225 -1.56 -5.77 -7.07
N ALA A 226 -1.42 -7.10 -7.15
CA ALA A 226 -1.76 -7.86 -8.35
C ALA A 226 -3.25 -7.73 -8.71
N VAL A 227 -4.15 -7.74 -7.72
CA VAL A 227 -5.59 -7.49 -7.95
C VAL A 227 -5.83 -6.07 -8.46
N TRP A 228 -5.21 -5.04 -7.87
CA TRP A 228 -5.34 -3.66 -8.35
C TRP A 228 -4.79 -3.48 -9.77
N ALA A 229 -3.69 -4.16 -10.10
CA ALA A 229 -3.08 -4.13 -11.42
C ALA A 229 -4.01 -4.74 -12.48
N ASN A 230 -4.73 -5.80 -12.14
CA ASN A 230 -5.62 -6.53 -13.05
C ASN A 230 -7.09 -6.06 -12.98
N HIS A 231 -7.44 -5.19 -12.03
CA HIS A 231 -8.77 -4.59 -11.89
C HIS A 231 -8.69 -3.11 -11.50
N LEU A 232 -8.47 -2.24 -12.49
CA LEU A 232 -8.33 -0.79 -12.29
C LEU A 232 -9.47 -0.09 -11.54
N PRO A 233 -10.76 -0.52 -11.64
CA PRO A 233 -11.83 0.09 -10.84
C PRO A 233 -11.61 -0.05 -9.33
N SER A 234 -11.11 -1.20 -8.86
CA SER A 234 -10.82 -1.38 -7.42
C SER A 234 -9.61 -0.54 -7.00
N TRP A 235 -8.61 -0.38 -7.88
CA TRP A 235 -7.49 0.54 -7.63
C TRP A 235 -7.95 1.99 -7.46
N ARG A 236 -8.77 2.50 -8.39
CA ARG A 236 -9.33 3.86 -8.32
C ARG A 236 -10.17 4.08 -7.06
N SER A 237 -10.97 3.08 -6.67
CA SER A 237 -11.75 3.09 -5.44
C SER A 237 -10.86 3.15 -4.20
N GLN A 238 -9.75 2.42 -4.20
CA GLN A 238 -8.77 2.45 -3.11
C GLN A 238 -8.07 3.80 -2.99
N LEU A 239 -7.65 4.41 -4.12
CA LEU A 239 -7.06 5.76 -4.14
C LEU A 239 -7.99 6.79 -3.53
N GLN A 240 -9.28 6.75 -3.89
CA GLN A 240 -10.30 7.63 -3.31
C GLN A 240 -10.47 7.36 -1.80
N THR A 241 -10.46 6.10 -1.39
CA THR A 241 -10.57 5.71 0.02
C THR A 241 -9.42 6.26 0.85
N TRP A 242 -8.18 6.12 0.38
CA TRP A 242 -7.00 6.69 1.05
C TRP A 242 -7.03 8.21 1.08
N MET A 243 -7.39 8.87 -0.02
CA MET A 243 -7.53 10.33 -0.04
C MET A 243 -8.54 10.80 1.02
N LEU A 244 -9.73 10.18 1.07
CA LEU A 244 -10.74 10.52 2.08
C LEU A 244 -10.25 10.22 3.50
N ALA A 245 -9.51 9.14 3.73
CA ALA A 245 -8.95 8.81 5.02
C ALA A 245 -7.90 9.86 5.47
N SER A 246 -6.98 10.26 4.59
CA SER A 246 -5.97 11.29 4.86
C SER A 246 -6.58 12.64 5.25
N HIS A 247 -7.72 12.99 4.66
CA HIS A 247 -8.48 14.21 4.97
C HIS A 247 -9.34 14.09 6.24
N ARG A 248 -9.78 12.87 6.60
CA ARG A 248 -10.52 12.61 7.83
C ARG A 248 -9.64 12.63 9.07
N ALA A 249 -8.36 12.28 8.93
CA ALA A 249 -7.36 12.26 10.00
C ALA A 249 -6.16 13.15 9.63
N PRO A 250 -6.29 14.49 9.73
CA PRO A 250 -5.28 15.43 9.21
C PRO A 250 -3.98 15.47 10.04
N PHE A 251 -4.02 15.04 11.30
CA PHE A 251 -2.85 15.01 12.18
C PHE A 251 -2.23 13.62 12.31
N GLU A 252 -2.83 12.61 11.68
CA GLU A 252 -2.27 11.26 11.67
C GLU A 252 -1.19 11.14 10.58
N PRO A 253 -0.07 10.44 10.79
CA PRO A 253 0.94 10.26 9.74
C PRO A 253 0.36 9.47 8.56
N ILE A 254 0.77 9.75 7.32
CA ILE A 254 0.27 9.00 6.14
C ILE A 254 0.60 7.50 6.23
N SER A 255 1.63 7.13 7.00
CA SER A 255 1.95 5.74 7.31
C SER A 255 0.83 4.96 8.00
N SER A 256 -0.05 5.63 8.73
CA SER A 256 -1.24 5.01 9.34
C SER A 256 -2.43 4.84 8.39
N VAL A 257 -2.43 5.61 7.28
CA VAL A 257 -3.50 5.59 6.28
C VAL A 257 -3.29 4.47 5.27
N LEU A 258 -2.01 4.23 4.95
CA LEU A 258 -1.60 3.15 4.07
C LEU A 258 -1.45 1.84 4.85
N PRO A 259 -1.57 0.68 4.19
CA PRO A 259 -1.38 -0.61 4.84
C PRO A 259 0.02 -0.73 5.49
N ASP A 260 0.11 -1.53 6.54
CA ASP A 260 1.38 -1.94 7.12
C ASP A 260 2.28 -2.57 6.03
N ASP A 261 3.59 -2.37 6.17
CA ASP A 261 4.63 -2.76 5.19
C ASP A 261 4.60 -2.02 3.83
N TRP A 262 3.68 -1.06 3.61
CA TRP A 262 3.77 -0.14 2.45
C TRP A 262 5.07 0.68 2.47
N TRP A 263 5.61 0.88 3.67
CA TRP A 263 6.83 1.63 3.93
C TRP A 263 7.97 0.70 4.36
N PRO A 264 9.21 1.01 3.99
CA PRO A 264 10.37 0.33 4.55
C PRO A 264 10.46 0.60 6.06
N LYS A 265 10.72 -0.46 6.84
CA LYS A 265 10.87 -0.37 8.31
C LYS A 265 12.06 0.51 8.73
N ASP A 266 13.08 0.67 7.88
CA ASP A 266 14.29 1.47 8.13
C ASP A 266 14.31 2.81 7.36
N GLY A 267 13.13 3.30 6.92
CA GLY A 267 13.05 4.42 5.98
C GLY A 267 13.52 4.02 4.58
N TRP A 268 13.38 4.91 3.59
CA TRP A 268 13.64 4.61 2.16
C TRP A 268 15.10 4.22 1.82
N ARG A 269 15.93 3.92 2.81
CA ARG A 269 17.33 3.50 2.67
C ARG A 269 17.54 2.07 3.16
N ALA A 270 17.09 1.10 2.37
CA ALA A 270 17.70 -0.23 2.28
C ALA A 270 16.90 -1.09 1.29
N GLY A 271 17.44 -1.33 0.10
CA GLY A 271 16.94 -2.33 -0.85
C GLY A 271 15.56 -2.01 -1.46
N THR A 272 15.29 -2.62 -2.62
CA THR A 272 13.95 -2.61 -3.21
C THR A 272 13.02 -3.39 -2.29
N ASN A 273 12.19 -2.70 -1.50
CA ASN A 273 11.13 -3.36 -0.73
C ASN A 273 10.30 -4.26 -1.63
N SER A 274 9.85 -5.41 -1.13
CA SER A 274 8.98 -6.34 -1.87
C SER A 274 7.75 -5.65 -2.47
N VAL A 275 7.19 -4.67 -1.76
CA VAL A 275 6.05 -3.84 -2.21
C VAL A 275 6.43 -2.94 -3.38
N VAL A 276 7.56 -2.24 -3.30
CA VAL A 276 8.03 -1.36 -4.38
C VAL A 276 8.37 -2.18 -5.62
N ALA A 277 9.01 -3.34 -5.44
CA ALA A 277 9.26 -4.28 -6.53
C ALA A 277 7.95 -4.78 -7.16
N ALA A 278 6.94 -5.12 -6.36
CA ALA A 278 5.62 -5.51 -6.85
C ALA A 278 4.92 -4.37 -7.61
N CYS A 279 4.95 -3.13 -7.10
CA CYS A 279 4.39 -1.98 -7.80
C CYS A 279 5.14 -1.67 -9.11
N TYR A 280 6.48 -1.80 -9.13
CA TYR A 280 7.29 -1.57 -10.32
C TYR A 280 7.08 -2.61 -11.41
N ARG A 281 6.71 -3.84 -11.03
CA ARG A 281 6.26 -4.88 -11.96
C ARG A 281 5.03 -4.42 -12.74
N TYR A 282 4.14 -3.66 -12.10
CA TYR A 282 2.90 -3.15 -12.70
C TYR A 282 2.95 -1.64 -12.95
N SER A 283 3.82 -1.20 -13.86
CA SER A 283 4.05 0.22 -14.16
C SER A 283 2.77 1.01 -14.55
N HIS A 284 1.74 0.35 -15.09
CA HIS A 284 0.45 0.96 -15.42
C HIS A 284 -0.37 1.39 -14.18
N LEU A 285 -0.03 0.91 -12.98
CA LEU A 285 -0.59 1.44 -11.72
C LEU A 285 -0.21 2.90 -11.52
N TYR A 286 1.04 3.27 -11.84
CA TYR A 286 1.48 4.66 -11.81
C TYR A 286 0.72 5.50 -12.83
N VAL A 287 0.55 4.98 -14.05
CA VAL A 287 -0.22 5.67 -15.09
C VAL A 287 -1.65 5.92 -14.66
N THR A 288 -2.30 4.91 -14.09
CA THR A 288 -3.67 5.03 -13.58
C THR A 288 -3.78 6.00 -12.41
N PHE A 289 -2.79 6.02 -11.51
CA PHE A 289 -2.72 6.98 -10.42
C PHE A 289 -2.59 8.41 -10.92
N ILE A 290 -1.73 8.67 -11.90
CA ILE A 290 -1.57 9.98 -12.53
C ILE A 290 -2.86 10.43 -13.21
N GLU A 291 -3.53 9.55 -13.96
CA GLU A 291 -4.84 9.86 -14.56
C GLU A 291 -5.90 10.17 -13.50
N TRP A 292 -5.91 9.42 -12.41
CA TRP A 292 -6.80 9.68 -11.30
C TRP A 292 -6.53 11.06 -10.68
N CYS A 293 -5.27 11.42 -10.45
CA CYS A 293 -4.87 12.75 -9.98
C CYS A 293 -5.31 13.84 -10.96
N ARG A 294 -5.17 13.61 -12.27
CA ARG A 294 -5.58 14.56 -13.32
C ARG A 294 -7.08 14.86 -13.26
N CYS A 295 -7.90 13.84 -13.06
CA CYS A 295 -9.35 14.00 -12.89
C CYS A 295 -9.75 14.72 -11.58
N HIS A 296 -8.82 14.88 -10.64
CA HIS A 296 -9.08 15.43 -9.31
C HIS A 296 -8.07 16.53 -8.92
N VAL A 297 -7.48 17.24 -9.89
CA VAL A 297 -6.43 18.25 -9.67
C VAL A 297 -6.81 19.27 -8.60
N ASP A 298 -8.07 19.69 -8.57
CA ASP A 298 -8.60 20.66 -7.60
C ASP A 298 -8.53 20.18 -6.15
N LEU A 299 -8.48 18.87 -5.92
CA LEU A 299 -8.37 18.26 -4.58
C LEU A 299 -6.92 18.12 -4.12
N LEU A 300 -5.95 18.28 -5.00
CA LEU A 300 -4.55 17.98 -4.68
C LEU A 300 -3.77 19.14 -4.06
N SER A 301 -4.44 20.29 -3.89
CA SER A 301 -3.83 21.50 -3.32
C SER A 301 -3.64 21.47 -1.80
N SER A 302 -4.31 20.55 -1.10
CA SER A 302 -4.17 20.47 0.36
C SER A 302 -2.84 19.83 0.75
N CYS A 303 -2.33 20.20 1.92
CA CYS A 303 -1.11 19.61 2.47
C CYS A 303 -1.21 18.08 2.58
N ARG A 304 -2.34 17.56 3.04
CA ARG A 304 -2.60 16.11 3.17
C ARG A 304 -2.59 15.37 1.84
N SER A 305 -3.16 15.99 0.80
CA SER A 305 -3.15 15.41 -0.54
C SER A 305 -1.74 15.38 -1.11
N MET A 306 -0.95 16.42 -0.90
CA MET A 306 0.46 16.44 -1.32
C MET A 306 1.30 15.38 -0.60
N GLU A 307 1.11 15.18 0.71
CA GLU A 307 1.79 14.10 1.44
C GLU A 307 1.43 12.73 0.86
N LEU A 308 0.13 12.43 0.67
CA LEU A 308 -0.31 11.16 0.09
C LEU A 308 0.21 10.96 -1.34
N VAL A 309 0.13 11.99 -2.19
CA VAL A 309 0.58 11.93 -3.59
C VAL A 309 2.08 11.68 -3.67
N ASN A 310 2.89 12.37 -2.86
CA ASN A 310 4.33 12.16 -2.79
C ASN A 310 4.66 10.71 -2.42
N VAL A 311 3.98 10.16 -1.42
CA VAL A 311 4.21 8.77 -0.95
C VAL A 311 3.80 7.74 -1.99
N LEU A 312 2.58 7.85 -2.51
CA LEU A 312 2.07 6.92 -3.51
C LEU A 312 2.93 6.97 -4.77
N SER A 313 3.24 8.17 -5.28
CA SER A 313 4.12 8.36 -6.42
C SER A 313 5.46 7.67 -6.22
N ARG A 314 6.15 7.91 -5.10
CA ARG A 314 7.44 7.25 -4.78
C ARG A 314 7.34 5.72 -4.75
N SER A 315 6.22 5.17 -4.26
CA SER A 315 6.04 3.73 -4.13
C SER A 315 5.73 3.00 -5.46
N ILE A 316 5.16 3.70 -6.44
CA ILE A 316 4.69 3.08 -7.70
C ILE A 316 5.47 3.54 -8.95
N ARG A 317 6.26 4.62 -8.83
CA ARG A 317 7.02 5.22 -9.93
C ARG A 317 8.46 4.75 -9.93
N GLN A 318 8.91 4.10 -11.00
CA GLN A 318 10.35 3.88 -11.23
C GLN A 318 11.08 5.24 -11.35
N GLU A 319 12.34 5.32 -10.92
CA GLU A 319 13.07 6.59 -10.84
C GLU A 319 12.99 7.43 -12.13
N ASN A 320 13.03 6.82 -13.32
CA ASN A 320 13.00 7.52 -14.62
C ASN A 320 11.60 7.78 -15.22
N ALA A 321 10.52 7.40 -14.52
CA ALA A 321 9.17 7.45 -15.10
C ALA A 321 8.60 8.88 -15.26
N ALA A 322 9.29 9.92 -14.78
CA ALA A 322 8.96 11.30 -15.07
C ALA A 322 8.96 11.62 -16.58
N CYS A 323 9.79 10.93 -17.36
CA CYS A 323 9.86 11.06 -18.81
C CYS A 323 8.62 10.50 -19.55
N LEU A 324 7.84 9.61 -18.91
CA LEU A 324 6.71 8.92 -19.54
C LEU A 324 5.53 9.85 -19.86
N PHE A 325 5.46 11.02 -19.22
CA PHE A 325 4.38 12.00 -19.40
C PHE A 325 4.87 13.30 -20.07
N ASN A 326 6.02 13.28 -20.75
CA ASN A 326 6.66 14.46 -21.34
C ASN A 326 6.80 15.64 -20.34
N ARG A 327 6.97 15.35 -19.06
CA ARG A 327 7.10 16.37 -18.01
C ARG A 327 8.48 17.00 -18.05
N GLN A 328 8.56 18.22 -18.56
CA GLN A 328 9.77 19.02 -18.68
C GLN A 328 10.20 19.61 -17.35
N LEU A 329 9.28 19.86 -16.41
CA LEU A 329 9.65 20.39 -15.09
C LEU A 329 10.55 19.44 -14.31
N LEU A 330 10.34 18.14 -14.52
CA LEU A 330 10.90 17.12 -13.66
C LEU A 330 12.29 16.66 -14.07
N SER A 331 12.73 16.95 -15.30
CA SER A 331 14.07 16.61 -15.81
C SER A 331 15.20 17.44 -15.17
N HIS A 332 14.86 18.58 -14.57
CA HIS A 332 15.82 19.50 -13.96
C HIS A 332 15.94 19.35 -12.42
N VAL A 333 15.11 18.50 -11.82
CA VAL A 333 15.14 18.20 -10.39
C VAL A 333 15.91 16.90 -10.20
N PRO A 334 16.97 16.87 -9.36
CA PRO A 334 17.69 15.64 -9.06
C PRO A 334 16.73 14.55 -8.58
N MET A 335 16.79 13.37 -9.22
CA MET A 335 15.92 12.22 -8.91
C MET A 335 16.31 11.54 -7.59
N VAL A 336 17.51 11.80 -7.09
CA VAL A 336 18.06 11.10 -5.92
C VAL A 336 17.55 11.76 -4.65
N ASP A 337 16.92 10.96 -3.79
CA ASP A 337 16.81 11.20 -2.36
C ASP A 337 18.23 11.24 -1.77
N TYR A 338 18.97 12.31 -2.07
CA TYR A 338 20.29 12.52 -1.50
C TYR A 338 20.11 12.58 0.01
N ALA A 339 20.85 11.69 0.65
CA ALA A 339 21.15 11.79 2.05
C ALA A 339 21.50 13.22 2.45
N GLN A 340 21.13 13.59 3.68
CA GLN A 340 21.60 14.77 4.43
C GLN A 340 22.79 15.50 3.79
N GLY A 341 22.58 16.75 3.37
CA GLY A 341 23.65 17.63 2.88
C GLY A 341 23.60 17.86 1.37
N SER A 342 22.61 18.64 0.94
CA SER A 342 22.82 19.96 0.32
C SER A 342 23.12 19.91 -1.18
N TRP A 343 22.06 19.95 -1.99
CA TRP A 343 22.19 20.39 -3.39
C TRP A 343 23.04 21.67 -3.44
N PRO A 344 24.07 21.76 -4.31
CA PRO A 344 24.84 22.98 -4.48
C PRO A 344 23.93 24.18 -4.76
N CYS A 345 24.26 25.36 -4.20
CA CYS A 345 23.43 26.57 -4.36
C CYS A 345 23.16 26.90 -5.84
N ASP A 346 24.20 26.84 -6.67
CA ASP A 346 24.12 27.05 -8.13
C ASP A 346 23.22 26.03 -8.85
N GLN A 347 23.05 24.82 -8.31
CA GLN A 347 22.10 23.83 -8.85
C GLN A 347 20.68 24.18 -8.42
N ARG A 348 20.48 24.53 -7.14
CA ARG A 348 19.16 24.91 -6.64
C ARG A 348 18.62 26.16 -7.33
N GLU A 349 19.46 27.18 -7.51
CA GLU A 349 19.10 28.40 -8.22
C GLU A 349 18.60 28.10 -9.63
N ARG A 350 19.38 27.35 -10.42
CA ARG A 350 18.98 26.94 -11.78
C ARG A 350 17.68 26.14 -11.79
N THR A 351 17.54 25.19 -10.87
CA THR A 351 16.32 24.38 -10.75
C THR A 351 15.10 25.24 -10.41
N PHE A 352 15.18 26.12 -9.41
CA PHE A 352 14.06 26.98 -9.01
C PHE A 352 13.72 28.06 -10.05
N LEU A 353 14.71 28.61 -10.74
CA LEU A 353 14.48 29.51 -11.87
C LEU A 353 13.72 28.79 -13.00
N THR A 354 14.14 27.56 -13.34
CA THR A 354 13.49 26.75 -14.37
C THR A 354 12.07 26.36 -13.96
N LEU A 355 11.87 25.95 -12.70
CA LEU A 355 10.55 25.63 -12.17
C LEU A 355 9.64 26.87 -12.17
N GLY A 356 10.12 28.03 -11.71
CA GLY A 356 9.36 29.27 -11.67
C GLY A 356 8.94 29.76 -13.07
N THR A 357 9.88 29.85 -14.01
CA THR A 357 9.60 30.25 -15.40
C THR A 357 8.66 29.28 -16.12
N SER A 358 8.77 27.99 -15.82
CA SER A 358 7.89 27.00 -16.39
C SER A 358 6.49 27.06 -15.77
N LEU A 359 6.35 27.26 -14.46
CA LEU A 359 5.06 27.50 -13.81
C LEU A 359 4.38 28.78 -14.33
N GLU A 360 5.16 29.84 -14.56
CA GLU A 360 4.68 31.05 -15.21
C GLU A 360 4.11 30.78 -16.61
N ARG A 361 4.88 30.05 -17.45
CA ARG A 361 4.45 29.65 -18.79
C ARG A 361 3.16 28.83 -18.73
N LEU A 362 3.11 27.86 -17.82
CA LEU A 362 1.98 26.98 -17.56
C LEU A 362 0.73 27.77 -17.14
N GLN A 363 0.87 28.81 -16.34
CA GLN A 363 -0.25 29.67 -15.95
C GLN A 363 -0.72 30.58 -17.09
N LYS A 364 0.19 31.04 -17.96
CA LYS A 364 -0.15 31.86 -19.13
C LYS A 364 -0.88 31.07 -20.22
N THR A 365 -0.65 29.75 -20.34
CA THR A 365 -1.33 28.86 -21.29
C THR A 365 -2.61 28.23 -20.72
N ARG A 366 -3.02 28.63 -19.51
CA ARG A 366 -4.13 28.04 -18.74
C ARG A 366 -5.47 28.10 -19.49
N SER A 367 -5.77 27.04 -20.23
CA SER A 367 -7.13 26.59 -20.49
C SER A 367 -7.38 25.35 -19.62
N ALA A 368 -8.57 25.19 -19.05
CA ALA A 368 -8.89 24.01 -18.23
C ALA A 368 -8.81 22.69 -19.03
N SER A 369 -8.79 22.76 -20.36
CA SER A 369 -8.58 21.67 -21.30
C SER A 369 -7.11 21.36 -21.61
N ASP A 370 -6.15 22.14 -21.10
CA ASP A 370 -4.73 21.91 -21.33
C ASP A 370 -4.22 20.74 -20.47
N VAL A 371 -4.17 19.57 -21.09
CA VAL A 371 -3.72 18.31 -20.49
C VAL A 371 -2.24 18.37 -20.08
N VAL A 372 -1.41 19.10 -20.82
CA VAL A 372 0.02 19.26 -20.52
C VAL A 372 0.20 20.00 -19.21
N TRP A 373 -0.63 21.04 -18.98
CA TRP A 373 -0.62 21.80 -17.74
C TRP A 373 -0.86 20.94 -16.50
N GLN A 374 -1.85 20.05 -16.55
CA GLN A 374 -2.25 19.22 -15.42
C GLN A 374 -1.15 18.23 -15.02
N TYR A 375 -0.47 17.61 -15.99
CA TYR A 375 0.61 16.66 -15.68
C TYR A 375 1.84 17.34 -15.08
N GLU A 376 2.18 18.54 -15.54
CA GLU A 376 3.29 19.31 -14.98
C GLU A 376 2.98 19.74 -13.54
N TRP A 377 1.75 20.19 -13.27
CA TRP A 377 1.30 20.52 -11.92
C TRP A 377 1.35 19.31 -10.98
N ILE A 378 0.86 18.14 -11.42
CA ILE A 378 0.97 16.89 -10.65
C ILE A 378 2.44 16.57 -10.34
N GLY A 379 3.35 16.79 -11.28
CA GLY A 379 4.79 16.60 -11.06
C GLY A 379 5.36 17.45 -9.93
N VAL A 380 4.88 18.68 -9.75
CA VAL A 380 5.27 19.54 -8.62
C VAL A 380 4.71 18.99 -7.31
N LEU A 381 3.47 18.52 -7.29
CA LEU A 381 2.81 17.97 -6.10
C LEU A 381 3.46 16.65 -5.62
N GLU A 382 3.93 15.81 -6.54
CA GLU A 382 4.73 14.62 -6.24
C GLU A 382 6.07 14.95 -5.55
N ARG A 383 6.48 16.22 -5.52
CA ARG A 383 7.75 16.69 -4.95
C ARG A 383 7.53 17.84 -3.98
N SER A 384 6.58 17.66 -3.06
CA SER A 384 6.23 18.63 -2.00
C SER A 384 7.44 19.17 -1.22
N HIS A 385 8.51 18.38 -1.08
CA HIS A 385 9.76 18.80 -0.44
C HIS A 385 10.43 20.02 -1.11
N LEU A 386 10.19 20.28 -2.40
CA LEU A 386 10.69 21.46 -3.11
C LEU A 386 10.19 22.76 -2.47
N LEU A 387 8.99 22.75 -1.87
CA LEU A 387 8.47 23.92 -1.16
C LEU A 387 9.27 24.23 0.10
N HIS A 388 9.71 23.20 0.83
CA HIS A 388 10.55 23.37 2.02
C HIS A 388 11.97 23.82 1.64
N GLU A 389 12.55 23.23 0.58
CA GLU A 389 13.86 23.64 0.08
C GLU A 389 13.84 25.08 -0.49
N ALA A 390 12.73 25.52 -1.08
CA ALA A 390 12.55 26.91 -1.52
C ALA A 390 12.49 27.89 -0.34
N LEU A 391 11.79 27.52 0.74
CA LEU A 391 11.77 28.30 1.99
C LEU A 391 13.16 28.35 2.64
N GLU A 392 13.91 27.25 2.63
CA GLU A 392 15.26 27.19 3.16
C GLU A 392 16.20 28.20 2.50
N LEU A 393 16.11 28.34 1.17
CA LEU A 393 16.87 29.32 0.39
C LEU A 393 16.41 30.75 0.58
N THR A 394 15.12 30.96 0.83
CA THR A 394 14.56 32.30 1.06
C THR A 394 15.18 32.96 2.31
N PHE A 395 15.62 32.15 3.28
CA PHE A 395 16.29 32.58 4.51
C PHE A 395 17.78 32.20 4.55
N HIS A 396 18.45 32.00 3.41
CA HIS A 396 19.87 31.62 3.42
C HIS A 396 20.71 32.74 4.09
N GLY A 397 21.49 32.36 5.11
CA GLY A 397 22.29 33.29 5.89
C GLY A 397 23.66 33.52 5.27
N ASP A 398 24.08 34.79 5.17
CA ASP A 398 25.42 35.22 4.78
C ASP A 398 26.45 34.90 5.89
N THR A 399 26.66 33.62 6.23
CA THR A 399 27.59 33.23 7.30
C THR A 399 29.02 32.98 6.84
N ASP A 400 29.29 33.00 5.53
CA ASP A 400 30.65 32.85 4.99
C ASP A 400 31.28 34.21 4.71
N ARG A 401 32.36 34.53 5.41
CA ARG A 401 33.13 35.80 5.31
C ARG A 401 33.90 36.00 3.99
N ASP A 402 33.59 35.25 2.94
CA ASP A 402 34.21 35.43 1.61
C ASP A 402 33.29 36.24 0.66
N MET A 403 33.57 37.54 0.63
CA MET A 403 33.48 38.57 -0.42
C MET A 403 32.35 38.45 -1.48
N ASP A 404 31.45 39.44 -1.48
CA ASP A 404 30.50 39.97 -2.51
C ASP A 404 29.88 39.03 -3.57
N ASP A 405 30.65 38.18 -4.24
CA ASP A 405 30.16 37.20 -5.22
C ASP A 405 29.28 36.13 -4.58
N LYS A 406 29.58 35.68 -3.36
CA LYS A 406 28.71 34.74 -2.61
C LYS A 406 27.39 35.40 -2.19
N ILE A 407 27.42 36.69 -1.83
CA ILE A 407 26.23 37.46 -1.43
C ILE A 407 25.30 37.66 -2.63
N ASN A 408 25.84 38.06 -3.79
CA ASN A 408 25.07 38.22 -5.01
C ASN A 408 24.44 36.91 -5.50
N LYS A 409 25.19 35.79 -5.41
CA LYS A 409 24.67 34.45 -5.70
C LYS A 409 23.56 34.02 -4.73
N GLY A 410 23.75 34.25 -3.43
CA GLY A 410 22.73 33.96 -2.41
C GLY A 410 21.42 34.73 -2.65
N GLN A 411 21.51 36.01 -3.01
CA GLN A 411 20.34 36.82 -3.37
C GLN A 411 19.66 36.36 -4.66
N SER A 412 20.42 35.93 -5.67
CA SER A 412 19.87 35.39 -6.92
C SER A 412 19.14 34.06 -6.69
N ALA A 413 19.71 33.18 -5.88
CA ALA A 413 19.07 31.94 -5.46
C ALA A 413 17.78 32.18 -4.67
N ALA A 414 17.77 33.13 -3.73
CA ALA A 414 16.59 33.50 -2.96
C ALA A 414 15.48 34.10 -3.85
N ARG A 415 15.83 34.94 -4.84
CA ARG A 415 14.85 35.45 -5.82
C ARG A 415 14.24 34.32 -6.65
N SER A 416 15.06 33.37 -7.10
CA SER A 416 14.61 32.21 -7.87
C SER A 416 13.69 31.29 -7.06
N SER A 417 14.00 31.05 -5.78
CA SER A 417 13.14 30.27 -4.88
C SER A 417 11.82 30.98 -4.59
N VAL A 418 11.87 32.29 -4.37
CA VAL A 418 10.65 33.11 -4.18
C VAL A 418 9.80 33.12 -5.44
N GLN A 419 10.39 33.21 -6.64
CA GLN A 419 9.66 33.13 -7.89
C GLN A 419 8.88 31.79 -7.99
N PHE A 420 9.56 30.66 -7.77
CA PHE A 420 8.91 29.34 -7.76
C PHE A 420 7.76 29.27 -6.74
N PHE A 421 8.03 29.66 -5.49
CA PHE A 421 7.06 29.59 -4.40
C PHE A 421 5.85 30.49 -4.66
N SER A 422 6.08 31.67 -5.24
CA SER A 422 5.02 32.63 -5.58
C SER A 422 4.11 32.13 -6.68
N TRP A 423 4.70 31.55 -7.74
CA TRP A 423 3.92 30.92 -8.79
C TRP A 423 3.11 29.74 -8.26
N PHE A 424 3.72 28.87 -7.44
CA PHE A 424 3.00 27.77 -6.77
C PHE A 424 1.76 28.27 -6.02
N TYR A 425 1.90 29.31 -5.19
CA TYR A 425 0.77 29.84 -4.42
C TYR A 425 -0.24 30.63 -5.23
N SER A 426 0.15 31.21 -6.36
CA SER A 426 -0.81 31.86 -7.28
C SER A 426 -1.75 30.87 -7.98
N PHE A 427 -1.46 29.56 -7.93
CA PHE A 427 -2.43 28.52 -8.32
C PHE A 427 -3.50 28.28 -7.25
N LEU A 428 -3.18 28.56 -5.98
CA LEU A 428 -4.04 28.27 -4.83
C LEU A 428 -4.85 29.49 -4.37
N TYR A 429 -4.33 30.69 -4.64
CA TYR A 429 -4.90 31.96 -4.23
C TYR A 429 -5.26 32.84 -5.43
N SER A 430 -6.12 33.82 -5.18
CA SER A 430 -6.54 34.79 -6.20
C SER A 430 -5.47 35.83 -6.55
N GLU A 431 -4.49 35.99 -5.68
CA GLU A 431 -3.42 36.96 -5.75
C GLU A 431 -2.40 36.59 -6.83
N SER A 432 -1.89 37.59 -7.56
CA SER A 432 -0.87 37.35 -8.59
C SER A 432 0.45 36.91 -7.98
N ALA A 433 1.21 36.10 -8.75
CA ALA A 433 2.55 35.67 -8.35
C ALA A 433 3.45 36.85 -7.98
N ASP A 434 3.40 37.98 -8.69
CA ASP A 434 4.20 39.17 -8.37
C ASP A 434 3.86 39.77 -7.00
N LYS A 435 2.57 39.81 -6.63
CA LYS A 435 2.15 40.30 -5.31
C LYS A 435 2.62 39.38 -4.20
N ILE A 436 2.53 38.07 -4.42
CA ILE A 436 3.02 37.06 -3.49
C ILE A 436 4.54 37.18 -3.36
N ALA A 437 5.28 37.30 -4.47
CA ALA A 437 6.74 37.44 -4.49
C ALA A 437 7.21 38.69 -3.73
N SER A 438 6.59 39.83 -4.00
CA SER A 438 6.89 41.08 -3.30
C SER A 438 6.68 40.94 -1.79
N LEU A 439 5.60 40.29 -1.37
CA LEU A 439 5.29 40.04 0.03
C LEU A 439 6.34 39.11 0.66
N LEU A 440 6.69 38.01 -0.01
CA LEU A 440 7.69 37.05 0.49
C LEU A 440 9.06 37.71 0.65
N MET A 441 9.52 38.47 -0.34
CA MET A 441 10.80 39.20 -0.29
C MET A 441 10.80 40.25 0.82
N THR A 442 9.70 40.98 0.99
CA THR A 442 9.60 42.00 2.05
C THR A 442 9.68 41.33 3.42
N THR A 443 8.83 40.33 3.66
CA THR A 443 8.80 39.61 4.94
C THR A 443 10.12 38.88 5.23
N SER A 444 10.75 38.23 4.25
CA SER A 444 12.05 37.59 4.46
C SER A 444 13.17 38.60 4.73
N SER A 445 13.13 39.77 4.09
CA SER A 445 14.09 40.86 4.33
C SER A 445 13.94 41.53 5.70
N GLU A 446 12.74 41.49 6.28
CA GLU A 446 12.48 42.00 7.62
C GLU A 446 12.83 40.97 8.70
N LEU A 447 12.78 39.68 8.35
CA LEU A 447 13.22 38.53 9.15
C LEU A 447 14.69 38.12 8.84
N LYS A 448 15.45 39.01 8.19
CA LYS A 448 16.75 38.72 7.54
C LYS A 448 17.86 38.26 8.47
N GLU A 449 17.74 38.53 9.76
CA GLU A 449 18.61 37.99 10.79
C GLU A 449 17.91 36.82 11.48
N LEU A 450 18.60 35.69 11.65
CA LEU A 450 18.14 34.55 12.45
C LEU A 450 18.10 34.88 13.97
N ASP A 451 18.05 36.17 14.33
CA ASP A 451 17.82 36.65 15.69
C ASP A 451 16.32 36.63 16.00
N ILE A 452 15.94 35.65 16.82
CA ILE A 452 14.56 35.43 17.24
C ILE A 452 13.96 36.68 17.91
N ARG A 453 14.76 37.49 18.62
CA ARG A 453 14.26 38.69 19.34
C ARG A 453 13.86 39.80 18.39
N SER A 454 14.64 40.01 17.33
CA SER A 454 14.36 41.02 16.31
C SER A 454 13.11 40.64 15.52
N GLY A 455 12.97 39.37 15.14
CA GLY A 455 11.74 38.87 14.51
C GLY A 455 10.51 38.95 15.44
N ALA A 456 10.66 38.65 16.73
CA ALA A 456 9.56 38.80 17.71
C ALA A 456 9.08 40.25 17.87
N ARG A 457 10.00 41.22 17.80
CA ARG A 457 9.67 42.67 17.83
C ARG A 457 8.99 43.12 16.55
N TRP A 458 9.47 42.66 15.39
CA TRP A 458 8.84 42.94 14.11
C TRP A 458 7.43 42.36 14.05
N LEU A 459 7.24 41.08 14.40
CA LEU A 459 5.93 40.42 14.41
C LEU A 459 4.89 41.16 15.24
N ARG A 460 5.28 41.69 16.40
CA ARG A 460 4.40 42.49 17.26
C ARG A 460 3.91 43.77 16.59
N ARG A 461 4.75 44.41 15.77
CA ARG A 461 4.41 45.64 15.04
C ARG A 461 3.60 45.35 13.78
N SER A 462 3.89 44.24 13.11
CA SER A 462 3.34 43.91 11.78
C SER A 462 2.11 43.01 11.81
N ARG A 463 1.50 42.76 12.98
CA ARG A 463 0.33 41.85 13.13
C ARG A 463 -0.83 42.21 12.20
N ALA A 464 -1.06 43.50 11.95
CA ALA A 464 -2.15 43.96 11.08
C ALA A 464 -1.96 43.59 9.60
N ASP A 465 -0.71 43.45 9.16
CA ASP A 465 -0.36 43.21 7.75
C ASP A 465 -0.70 41.77 7.31
N PHE A 466 -0.93 40.87 8.27
CA PHE A 466 -1.36 39.49 8.02
C PHE A 466 -2.82 39.36 7.58
N SER A 467 -3.54 40.48 7.46
CA SER A 467 -4.84 40.52 6.78
C SER A 467 -4.78 40.05 5.32
N ILE A 468 -3.62 40.14 4.68
CA ILE A 468 -3.39 39.70 3.30
C ILE A 468 -2.52 38.44 3.30
N LEU A 469 -3.02 37.37 2.68
CA LEU A 469 -2.35 36.05 2.58
C LEU A 469 -1.83 35.52 3.94
N PRO A 470 -2.69 35.38 4.96
CA PRO A 470 -2.29 34.99 6.31
C PRO A 470 -1.53 33.66 6.36
N ILE A 471 -1.96 32.64 5.60
CA ILE A 471 -1.32 31.32 5.59
C ILE A 471 0.12 31.43 5.09
N VAL A 472 0.35 32.13 3.97
CA VAL A 472 1.69 32.28 3.37
C VAL A 472 2.63 33.00 4.32
N ARG A 473 2.19 34.11 4.93
CA ARG A 473 3.00 34.87 5.88
C ARG A 473 3.29 34.08 7.17
N LEU A 474 2.28 33.41 7.72
CA LEU A 474 2.45 32.60 8.92
C LEU A 474 3.40 31.41 8.67
N ARG A 475 3.31 30.78 7.49
CA ARG A 475 4.22 29.73 7.05
C ARG A 475 5.66 30.22 6.96
N LEU A 476 5.90 31.40 6.40
CA LEU A 476 7.23 32.03 6.39
C LEU A 476 7.77 32.24 7.81
N VAL A 477 6.96 32.80 8.70
CA VAL A 477 7.33 33.08 10.10
C VAL A 477 7.64 31.78 10.84
N TRP A 478 6.83 30.75 10.63
CA TRP A 478 7.05 29.44 11.22
C TRP A 478 8.37 28.81 10.77
N PHE A 479 8.61 28.80 9.46
CA PHE A 479 9.83 28.26 8.90
C PHE A 479 11.06 29.02 9.39
N TRP A 480 10.99 30.36 9.44
CA TRP A 480 12.03 31.20 10.02
C TRP A 480 12.29 30.87 11.50
N LEU A 481 11.24 30.67 12.31
CA LEU A 481 11.38 30.32 13.73
C LEU A 481 12.14 29.00 13.90
N LEU A 482 11.72 27.94 13.18
CA LEU A 482 12.38 26.62 13.23
C LEU A 482 13.84 26.71 12.79
N LYS A 483 14.12 27.48 11.74
CA LYS A 483 15.48 27.72 11.24
C LYS A 483 16.34 28.49 12.24
N SER A 484 15.76 29.47 12.92
CA SER A 484 16.46 30.30 13.92
C SER A 484 16.81 29.49 15.16
N ILE A 485 15.89 28.63 15.64
CA ILE A 485 16.16 27.69 16.74
C ILE A 485 17.32 26.75 16.37
N ASP A 486 17.31 26.18 15.17
CA ASP A 486 18.38 25.28 14.73
C ASP A 486 19.72 26.00 14.52
N ALA A 487 19.71 27.26 14.05
CA ALA A 487 20.93 28.06 13.92
C ALA A 487 21.55 28.41 15.27
N GLU A 488 20.73 28.76 16.27
CA GLU A 488 21.19 29.04 17.63
C GLU A 488 21.84 27.81 18.29
N LEU A 489 21.31 26.61 18.04
CA LEU A 489 21.91 25.36 18.53
C LEU A 489 23.31 25.07 17.95
N GLN A 490 23.64 25.70 16.83
CA GLN A 490 24.95 25.57 16.17
C GLN A 490 25.95 26.65 16.63
N MET A 491 25.50 27.67 17.36
CA MET A 491 26.35 28.74 17.89
C MET A 491 27.04 28.29 19.20
N PRO A 492 28.29 28.73 19.46
CA PRO A 492 28.97 28.42 20.71
C PRO A 492 28.23 29.03 21.92
N VAL A 493 28.09 28.23 22.99
CA VAL A 493 27.29 28.43 24.23
C VAL A 493 27.51 29.78 24.94
N SER A 494 28.52 30.56 24.57
CA SER A 494 28.92 31.79 25.26
C SER A 494 28.19 33.07 24.83
N ALA A 495 27.34 33.06 23.81
CA ALA A 495 26.78 34.30 23.23
C ALA A 495 25.41 34.72 23.78
N ILE A 496 24.54 33.79 24.21
CA ILE A 496 23.14 34.08 24.54
C ILE A 496 22.66 33.20 25.71
N GLY A 497 22.06 33.80 26.74
CA GLY A 497 21.47 33.04 27.85
C GLY A 497 20.21 32.28 27.42
N GLU A 498 20.14 30.98 27.74
CA GLU A 498 19.06 30.04 27.38
C GLU A 498 17.65 30.57 27.67
N GLY A 499 17.47 31.30 28.78
CA GLY A 499 16.18 31.89 29.17
C GLY A 499 15.65 32.97 28.22
N ALA A 500 16.53 33.71 27.53
CA ALA A 500 16.10 34.79 26.63
C ALA A 500 15.57 34.27 25.29
N ILE A 501 16.02 33.09 24.84
CA ILE A 501 15.55 32.44 23.61
C ILE A 501 14.14 31.89 23.84
N SER A 502 13.91 31.18 24.95
CA SER A 502 12.59 30.65 25.30
C SER A 502 11.51 31.74 25.39
N VAL A 503 11.85 32.89 25.99
CA VAL A 503 10.96 34.06 26.04
C VAL A 503 10.66 34.61 24.65
N ALA A 504 11.67 34.79 23.80
CA ALA A 504 11.48 35.31 22.44
C ALA A 504 10.66 34.33 21.56
N THR A 505 10.89 33.02 21.68
CA THR A 505 10.08 31.98 21.03
C THR A 505 8.62 32.06 21.48
N THR A 506 8.38 32.23 22.78
CA THR A 506 7.02 32.39 23.33
C THR A 506 6.33 33.64 22.76
N ASP A 507 7.02 34.78 22.70
CA ASP A 507 6.50 36.03 22.11
C ASP A 507 6.12 35.87 20.63
N VAL A 508 6.90 35.09 19.88
CA VAL A 508 6.59 34.73 18.48
C VAL A 508 5.32 33.87 18.42
N LEU A 509 5.24 32.81 19.22
CA LEU A 509 4.10 31.88 19.24
C LEU A 509 2.80 32.57 19.66
N GLU A 510 2.85 33.50 20.62
CA GLU A 510 1.69 34.33 20.98
C GLU A 510 1.24 35.24 19.84
N SER A 511 2.20 35.80 19.10
CA SER A 511 1.90 36.64 17.93
C SER A 511 1.28 35.81 16.80
N VAL A 512 1.82 34.61 16.54
CA VAL A 512 1.26 33.63 15.59
C VAL A 512 -0.15 33.24 16.00
N GLU A 513 -0.39 32.92 17.29
CA GLU A 513 -1.72 32.58 17.81
C GLU A 513 -2.73 33.74 17.65
N TYR A 514 -2.30 34.98 17.93
CA TYR A 514 -3.13 36.15 17.73
C TYR A 514 -3.54 36.30 16.25
N ILE A 515 -2.57 36.24 15.35
CA ILE A 515 -2.77 36.38 13.91
C ILE A 515 -3.69 35.27 13.41
N PHE A 516 -3.39 34.02 13.77
CA PHE A 516 -4.19 32.85 13.45
C PHE A 516 -5.65 33.06 13.87
N ARG A 517 -5.92 33.40 15.13
CA ARG A 517 -7.29 33.62 15.61
C ARG A 517 -7.98 34.81 14.93
N ARG A 518 -7.25 35.90 14.68
CA ARG A 518 -7.82 37.15 14.14
C ARG A 518 -8.18 37.06 12.67
N PHE A 519 -7.35 36.39 11.86
CA PHE A 519 -7.48 36.35 10.40
C PHE A 519 -8.01 35.01 9.87
N THR A 520 -8.38 34.07 10.75
CA THR A 520 -9.11 32.87 10.34
C THR A 520 -10.48 33.27 9.76
N PRO A 521 -10.80 32.93 8.50
CA PRO A 521 -12.07 33.30 7.90
C PRO A 521 -13.23 32.53 8.56
N PRO A 522 -14.31 33.19 8.98
CA PRO A 522 -15.38 32.54 9.75
C PRO A 522 -16.11 31.45 8.97
N ARG A 523 -16.28 31.63 7.65
CA ARG A 523 -17.03 30.69 6.78
C ARG A 523 -16.28 29.37 6.51
N ILE A 524 -14.95 29.41 6.52
CA ILE A 524 -14.08 28.25 6.23
C ILE A 524 -13.12 28.00 7.40
N LYS A 525 -13.56 28.32 8.62
CA LYS A 525 -12.73 28.31 9.82
C LYS A 525 -12.03 26.96 10.01
N ARG A 526 -12.78 25.85 10.04
CA ARG A 526 -12.19 24.52 10.27
C ARG A 526 -11.23 24.08 9.16
N PRO A 527 -11.59 24.13 7.86
CA PRO A 527 -10.64 23.83 6.78
C PRO A 527 -9.37 24.68 6.83
N PHE A 528 -9.50 25.98 7.10
CA PHE A 528 -8.37 26.89 7.25
C PHE A 528 -7.46 26.47 8.42
N GLN A 529 -8.04 26.19 9.58
CA GLN A 529 -7.30 25.78 10.77
C GLN A 529 -6.57 24.46 10.55
N VAL A 530 -7.23 23.46 9.96
CA VAL A 530 -6.64 22.15 9.65
C VAL A 530 -5.48 22.30 8.68
N GLU A 531 -5.70 22.97 7.55
CA GLU A 531 -4.66 23.17 6.53
C GLU A 531 -3.43 23.88 7.11
N PHE A 532 -3.66 24.94 7.90
CA PHE A 532 -2.59 25.67 8.55
C PHE A 532 -1.78 24.78 9.50
N VAL A 533 -2.42 24.13 10.46
CA VAL A 533 -1.70 23.32 11.47
C VAL A 533 -1.02 22.11 10.85
N THR A 534 -1.63 21.46 9.86
CA THR A 534 -0.98 20.36 9.12
C THR A 534 0.29 20.85 8.41
N GLN A 535 0.27 22.02 7.76
CA GLN A 535 1.48 22.60 7.14
C GLN A 535 2.60 22.83 8.15
N LEU A 536 2.28 23.39 9.32
CA LEU A 536 3.26 23.62 10.39
C LEU A 536 3.91 22.31 10.87
N LEU A 537 3.09 21.27 11.02
CA LEU A 537 3.52 19.96 11.48
C LEU A 537 4.47 19.29 10.47
N VAL A 538 4.11 19.29 9.18
CA VAL A 538 4.95 18.73 8.11
C VAL A 538 6.29 19.46 8.01
N GLU A 539 6.31 20.78 8.21
CA GLU A 539 7.55 21.57 8.20
C GLU A 539 8.46 21.27 9.40
N LEU A 540 7.85 21.07 10.57
CA LEU A 540 8.57 20.68 11.77
C LEU A 540 9.21 19.28 11.61
N GLU A 541 8.45 18.31 11.09
CA GLU A 541 8.94 16.97 10.75
C GLU A 541 10.10 17.03 9.77
N TRP A 542 9.92 17.78 8.69
CA TRP A 542 10.97 17.96 7.68
C TRP A 542 12.23 18.56 8.31
N ARG A 543 12.12 19.59 9.16
CA ARG A 543 13.29 20.18 9.83
C ARG A 543 13.96 19.20 10.79
N ALA A 544 13.19 18.46 11.57
CA ALA A 544 13.71 17.46 12.50
C ALA A 544 14.52 16.36 11.78
N THR A 545 14.14 15.97 10.56
CA THR A 545 14.92 15.00 9.76
C THR A 545 16.19 15.59 9.11
N LYS A 546 16.25 16.91 8.94
CA LYS A 546 17.35 17.61 8.23
C LYS A 546 18.39 18.21 9.16
N THR A 547 18.06 18.48 10.43
CA THR A 547 19.04 19.00 11.40
C THR A 547 20.11 17.94 11.71
N LYS A 548 21.35 18.42 11.94
CA LYS A 548 22.48 17.56 12.32
C LYS A 548 22.40 17.11 13.79
N THR A 549 21.72 17.89 14.63
CA THR A 549 21.61 17.64 16.08
C THR A 549 20.16 17.40 16.46
N LYS A 550 19.57 16.32 15.94
CA LYS A 550 18.15 15.96 16.09
C LYS A 550 17.68 16.05 17.55
N ASP A 551 18.37 15.39 18.48
CA ASP A 551 17.93 15.34 19.88
C ASP A 551 17.96 16.72 20.56
N LYS A 552 19.00 17.52 20.29
CA LYS A 552 19.08 18.89 20.81
C LYS A 552 18.00 19.79 20.22
N PHE A 553 17.71 19.61 18.93
CA PHE A 553 16.65 20.34 18.25
C PHE A 553 15.28 19.98 18.85
N LEU A 554 14.99 18.69 19.03
CA LEU A 554 13.74 18.22 19.65
C LEU A 554 13.52 18.79 21.05
N ASN A 555 14.58 18.87 21.86
CA ASN A 555 14.51 19.52 23.18
C ASN A 555 14.25 21.03 23.07
N ALA A 556 14.91 21.72 22.15
CA ALA A 556 14.76 23.17 21.97
C ALA A 556 13.37 23.58 21.43
N ILE A 557 12.68 22.70 20.72
CA ILE A 557 11.32 22.95 20.20
C ILE A 557 10.21 22.55 21.18
N GLU A 558 10.50 22.16 22.42
CA GLU A 558 9.47 21.83 23.42
C GLU A 558 8.39 22.93 23.56
N PRO A 559 8.71 24.25 23.61
CA PRO A 559 7.69 25.29 23.65
C PRO A 559 6.81 25.34 22.39
N VAL A 560 7.41 25.06 21.23
CA VAL A 560 6.72 25.00 19.93
C VAL A 560 5.75 23.82 19.90
N TRP A 561 6.19 22.68 20.42
CA TRP A 561 5.40 21.47 20.54
C TRP A 561 4.20 21.63 21.49
N ALA A 562 4.44 22.20 22.66
CA ALA A 562 3.39 22.51 23.63
C ALA A 562 2.34 23.46 23.03
N TRP A 563 2.79 24.45 22.25
CA TRP A 563 1.92 25.38 21.55
C TRP A 563 1.07 24.70 20.46
N LEU A 564 1.65 23.85 19.60
CA LEU A 564 0.88 23.09 18.60
C LEU A 564 -0.19 22.22 19.25
N THR A 565 0.17 21.53 20.33
CA THR A 565 -0.76 20.69 21.11
C THR A 565 -1.91 21.53 21.68
N LYS A 566 -1.59 22.71 22.24
CA LYS A 566 -2.59 23.68 22.72
C LYS A 566 -3.54 24.10 21.58
N ILE A 567 -3.03 24.44 20.41
CA ILE A 567 -3.86 24.89 19.27
C ILE A 567 -4.78 23.77 18.77
N VAL A 568 -4.26 22.55 18.60
CA VAL A 568 -5.08 21.40 18.17
C VAL A 568 -6.16 21.09 19.21
N ARG A 569 -5.82 21.12 20.50
CA ARG A 569 -6.81 20.95 21.58
C ARG A 569 -7.90 22.01 21.55
N LEU A 570 -7.54 23.28 21.28
CA LEU A 570 -8.53 24.34 21.12
C LEU A 570 -9.43 24.11 19.91
N MET A 571 -8.87 23.73 18.77
CA MET A 571 -9.64 23.39 17.56
C MET A 571 -10.63 22.25 17.81
N GLN A 572 -10.20 21.21 18.54
CA GLN A 572 -11.02 20.08 18.93
C GLN A 572 -12.18 20.50 19.87
N LEU A 573 -11.90 21.35 20.87
CA LEU A 573 -12.92 21.89 21.77
C LEU A 573 -13.93 22.77 21.04
N GLU A 574 -13.48 23.59 20.09
CA GLU A 574 -14.35 24.42 19.25
C GLU A 574 -15.30 23.54 18.40
N GLU A 575 -14.81 22.45 17.82
CA GLU A 575 -15.61 21.49 17.04
C GLU A 575 -16.64 20.76 17.92
N GLN A 576 -16.22 20.28 19.09
CA GLN A 576 -17.14 19.65 20.06
C GLN A 576 -18.25 20.60 20.52
N THR A 577 -17.90 21.87 20.78
CA THR A 577 -18.87 22.89 21.20
C THR A 577 -19.85 23.26 20.07
N ALA A 578 -19.39 23.27 18.81
CA ALA A 578 -20.26 23.48 17.66
C ALA A 578 -21.25 22.32 17.49
N HIS A 579 -20.79 21.07 17.58
CA HIS A 579 -21.65 19.89 17.49
C HIS A 579 -22.69 19.80 18.62
N GLN A 580 -22.36 20.26 19.83
CA GLN A 580 -23.32 20.33 20.93
C GLN A 580 -24.43 21.38 20.73
N LYS A 581 -24.18 22.43 19.92
CA LYS A 581 -25.20 23.42 19.56
C LYS A 581 -26.09 22.92 18.42
N ASP A 582 -25.53 22.15 17.50
CA ASP A 582 -26.23 21.62 16.32
C ASP A 582 -26.99 20.31 16.58
N SER A 583 -26.75 19.62 17.70
CA SER A 583 -27.40 18.35 18.08
C SER A 583 -28.91 18.44 18.39
N ARG A 584 -29.53 19.62 18.24
CA ARG A 584 -31.00 19.76 18.12
C ARG A 584 -31.54 19.33 16.75
N SER A 585 -30.68 19.01 15.79
CA SER A 585 -31.00 18.46 14.47
C SER A 585 -30.55 17.00 14.40
N ASN A 586 -31.51 16.08 14.31
CA ASN A 586 -31.36 14.61 14.32
C ASN A 586 -30.69 14.00 13.07
N TYR A 587 -29.59 14.57 12.58
CA TYR A 587 -28.80 13.94 11.50
C TYR A 587 -27.31 13.88 11.84
N GLY A 588 -26.82 12.66 12.03
CA GLY A 588 -25.46 12.28 11.65
C GLY A 588 -24.43 12.15 12.77
N SER A 589 -24.45 11.00 13.45
CA SER A 589 -23.22 10.40 14.00
C SER A 589 -22.18 10.24 12.88
N ARG A 590 -21.00 10.87 13.04
CA ARG A 590 -19.67 10.48 12.49
C ARG A 590 -18.73 11.68 12.36
N ARG A 591 -18.18 12.16 13.47
CA ARG A 591 -16.83 12.73 13.50
C ARG A 591 -16.15 12.35 14.80
N ASN A 592 -15.16 11.47 14.74
CA ASN A 592 -14.24 11.21 15.85
C ASN A 592 -13.22 12.36 15.92
N ALA A 593 -13.69 13.60 16.18
CA ALA A 593 -12.80 14.69 16.56
C ALA A 593 -12.10 14.41 17.89
N ALA A 594 -12.51 13.36 18.62
CA ALA A 594 -11.95 12.94 19.90
C ALA A 594 -10.45 12.62 19.87
N ASN A 595 -9.87 12.32 18.70
CA ASN A 595 -8.52 11.75 18.60
C ASN A 595 -7.47 12.69 18.01
N ASP A 596 -7.81 13.93 17.59
CA ASP A 596 -6.87 14.83 16.90
C ASP A 596 -5.59 15.12 17.72
N VAL A 597 -5.73 15.39 19.02
CA VAL A 597 -4.58 15.60 19.93
C VAL A 597 -3.77 14.32 20.11
N GLU A 598 -4.42 13.16 20.17
CA GLU A 598 -3.76 11.86 20.31
C GLU A 598 -2.97 11.50 19.04
N HIS A 599 -3.55 11.74 17.86
CA HIS A 599 -2.88 11.57 16.58
C HIS A 599 -1.65 12.48 16.45
N LEU A 600 -1.78 13.75 16.86
CA LEU A 600 -0.67 14.68 16.93
C LEU A 600 0.44 14.12 17.84
N ALA A 601 0.11 13.70 19.07
CA ALA A 601 1.06 13.16 20.03
C ALA A 601 1.81 11.94 19.48
N ARG A 602 1.08 10.95 18.94
CA ARG A 602 1.67 9.76 18.29
C ARG A 602 2.59 10.12 17.14
N ARG A 603 2.20 11.09 16.31
CA ARG A 603 3.00 11.56 15.16
C ARG A 603 4.34 12.17 15.59
N MET A 604 4.41 12.72 16.80
CA MET A 604 5.65 13.34 17.30
C MET A 604 6.46 12.46 18.23
N GLU A 605 5.84 11.48 18.88
CA GLU A 605 6.56 10.34 19.46
C GLU A 605 7.41 9.64 18.39
N GLN A 606 6.94 9.56 17.14
CA GLN A 606 7.74 9.04 16.01
C GLN A 606 9.00 9.89 15.69
N LEU A 607 9.03 11.15 16.12
CA LEU A 607 10.19 12.02 15.95
C LEU A 607 11.16 11.89 17.13
N ALA A 608 10.69 11.51 18.32
CA ALA A 608 11.51 11.28 19.50
C ALA A 608 12.55 10.15 19.26
N PRO A 609 13.71 10.18 19.93
CA PRO A 609 14.78 9.20 19.74
C PRO A 609 14.41 7.78 20.14
#